data_AF-A0A3A3GE17-F1
#
_entry.id   AF-A0A3A3GE17-F1
#
_cell.length_a   1.000
_cell.length_b   1.000
_cell.length_c   1.000
_cell.angle_alpha   90.00
_cell.angle_beta   90.00
_cell.angle_gamma   90.00
#
_symmetry.space_group_name_H-M   'P 1'
#
loop_
_entity.id
_entity.type
_entity.pdbx_description
1 polymer ?
#
loop_
_entity_poly.entity_id
_entity_poly.type
_entity_poly.pdbx_seq_one_letter_code
_entity_poly.pdbx_strand_id
1 'polypeptide(L)' 'MQQDPTTGNLFAFINRRATQIKVLYFDRTGWCVWAKRLEQGACSATGMR' A
#
# COMPACT_ATOMS: atom_id res chain seq x y z
N MET A 1 -9.81 12.40 15.24
CA MET A 1 -10.69 12.17 14.07
C MET A 1 -10.48 10.73 13.63
N GLN A 2 -11.51 9.89 13.67
CA GLN A 2 -11.42 8.52 13.16
C GLN A 2 -11.52 8.59 11.64
N GLN A 3 -10.44 8.32 10.91
CA GLN A 3 -10.52 8.18 9.46
C GLN A 3 -11.31 6.91 9.18
N ASP A 4 -12.45 7.06 8.52
CA ASP A 4 -13.24 5.91 8.11
C ASP A 4 -12.42 5.13 7.06
N PRO A 5 -12.12 3.85 7.32
CA PRO A 5 -11.19 3.08 6.49
C PRO A 5 -11.83 2.67 5.14
N THR A 6 -13.12 2.95 4.95
CA THR A 6 -13.86 2.71 3.70
C THR A 6 -13.90 3.92 2.76
N THR A 7 -13.39 5.06 3.19
CA THR A 7 -13.47 6.35 2.45
C THR A 7 -12.52 6.47 1.25
N GLY A 8 -11.95 5.37 0.75
CA GLY A 8 -11.02 5.38 -0.39
C GLY A 8 -9.56 5.68 -0.04
N ASN A 9 -9.20 5.63 1.24
CA ASN A 9 -7.81 5.72 1.67
C ASN A 9 -7.03 4.46 1.22
N LEU A 10 -5.82 4.67 0.70
CA LEU A 10 -4.89 3.59 0.38
C LEU A 10 -3.83 3.46 1.46
N PHE A 11 -3.68 2.25 1.99
CA PHE A 11 -2.64 1.91 2.97
C PHE A 11 -1.52 1.13 2.28
N ALA A 12 -0.35 1.75 2.15
CA ALA A 12 0.82 1.13 1.55
C ALA A 12 1.77 0.58 2.61
N PHE A 13 2.19 -0.66 2.45
CA PHE A 13 3.12 -1.37 3.33
C PHE A 13 4.33 -1.82 2.52
N ILE A 14 5.51 -1.49 3.02
CA ILE A 14 6.79 -1.89 2.42
C ILE A 14 7.46 -2.89 3.37
N ASN A 15 7.96 -4.00 2.83
CA ASN A 15 8.70 -4.97 3.65
C ASN A 15 10.06 -4.41 4.10
N ARG A 16 10.69 -5.02 5.11
CA ARG A 16 11.99 -4.53 5.66
C ARG A 16 13.11 -4.39 4.62
N ARG A 17 13.10 -5.21 3.57
CA ARG A 17 14.09 -5.16 2.48
C ARG A 17 13.73 -4.16 1.38
N ALA A 18 12.58 -3.49 1.49
CA ALA A 18 12.03 -2.59 0.49
C ALA A 18 11.86 -3.18 -0.92
N THR A 19 11.73 -4.50 -1.04
CA THR A 19 11.56 -5.20 -2.33
C THR A 19 10.11 -5.55 -2.63
N GLN A 20 9.20 -5.40 -1.66
CA GLN A 20 7.79 -5.71 -1.83
C GLN A 20 6.93 -4.60 -1.27
N ILE A 21 5.89 -4.26 -2.02
CA ILE A 21 4.89 -3.25 -1.67
C ILE A 21 3.53 -3.96 -1.68
N LYS A 22 2.76 -3.76 -0.61
CA LYS A 22 1.35 -4.17 -0.53
C LYS A 22 0.49 -2.94 -0.33
N VAL A 23 -0.58 -2.82 -1.10
CA VAL A 23 -1.56 -1.74 -0.96
C VAL A 23 -2.90 -2.34 -0.59
N LEU A 24 -3.43 -1.93 0.55
CA LEU A 24 -4.76 -2.29 1.04
C LEU A 24 -5.69 -1.09 0.90
N TYR A 25 -6.84 -1.28 0.29
CA TYR A 25 -7.88 -0.26 0.20
C TYR A 25 -9.26 -0.92 0.14
N PHE A 26 -10.28 -0.16 0.50
CA PHE A 26 -11.67 -0.55 0.32
C PHE A 26 -12.19 0.07 -0.97
N ASP A 27 -12.65 -0.76 -1.89
CA ASP A 27 -13.49 -0.32 -3.01
C ASP A 27 -14.97 -0.35 -2.61
N ARG A 28 -15.85 0.29 -3.38
CA ARG A 28 -17.30 0.31 -3.17
C ARG A 28 -17.92 -1.06 -2.92
N THR A 29 -17.30 -2.14 -3.42
CA THR A 29 -17.81 -3.51 -3.25
C THR A 29 -17.06 -4.35 -2.21
N GLY A 30 -15.94 -3.89 -1.66
CA GLY A 30 -15.18 -4.66 -0.66
C GLY A 30 -13.68 -4.35 -0.58
N TRP A 31 -12.99 -5.10 0.29
CA TRP A 31 -11.55 -4.99 0.49
C TRP A 31 -10.75 -5.54 -0.70
N CYS A 32 -9.81 -4.72 -1.19
CA CYS A 32 -8.90 -5.06 -2.27
C CYS A 32 -7.46 -5.00 -1.78
N VAL A 33 -6.64 -5.96 -2.24
CA VAL A 33 -5.20 -5.97 -1.99
C VAL A 33 -4.44 -6.05 -3.29
N TRP A 34 -3.46 -5.17 -3.45
CA TRP A 34 -2.49 -5.25 -4.53
C TRP A 34 -1.11 -5.54 -3.95
N ALA A 35 -0.36 -6.43 -4.61
CA ALA A 35 1.00 -6.78 -4.22
C ALA A 35 1.93 -6.68 -5.41
N LYS A 36 3.03 -5.94 -5.24
CA LYS A 36 4.11 -5.84 -6.22
C LYS A 36 5.43 -6.21 -5.58
N ARG A 37 6.15 -7.12 -6.24
CA ARG A 37 7.55 -7.44 -5.93
C ARG A 37 8.44 -6.80 -6.98
N LEU A 38 9.50 -6.15 -6.53
CA LEU A 38 10.59 -5.72 -7.38
C LEU A 38 11.51 -6.92 -7.65
N GLU A 39 11.83 -7.14 -8.92
CA GLU A 39 12.81 -8.16 -9.30
C GLU A 39 14.24 -7.71 -8.96
N GLN A 40 14.50 -6.40 -9.01
CA GLN A 40 15.77 -5.77 -8.67
C GLN A 40 15.55 -4.41 -7.99
N GLY A 41 16.49 -4.01 -7.13
CA GLY A 41 16.46 -2.73 -6.42
C GLY A 41 15.56 -2.70 -5.19
N ALA A 42 15.39 -1.49 -4.61
CA ALA A 42 14.58 -1.23 -3.42
C ALA A 42 13.65 -0.03 -3.65
N CYS A 43 12.43 -0.11 -3.15
CA CYS A 43 11.45 0.97 -3.16
C CYS A 43 11.85 2.03 -2.14
N SER A 44 12.15 3.24 -2.62
CA SER A 44 12.42 4.38 -1.77
C SER A 44 11.11 5.08 -1.38
N ALA A 45 10.82 5.14 -0.09
CA ALA A 45 9.64 5.83 0.44
C ALA A 45 9.80 7.36 0.51
N THR A 46 10.98 7.89 0.18
CA THR A 46 11.34 9.31 0.32
C THR A 46 10.42 10.28 -0.46
N GLY A 47 9.63 9.78 -1.43
CA GLY A 47 8.66 10.58 -2.19
C GLY A 47 7.18 10.30 -1.91
N MET A 48 6.86 9.40 -0.97
CA MET A 48 5.47 9.08 -0.61
C MET A 48 5.01 10.05 0.49
N ARG A 49 4.25 11.09 0.11
CA ARG A 49 3.57 12.00 1.05
C ARG A 49 2.07 11.75 1.04
#